data_AF-A0A661NDF5-F1
#
_entry.id   AF-A0A661NDF5-F1
#
_cell.length_a   1.000
_cell.length_b   1.000
_cell.length_c   1.000
_cell.angle_alpha   90.00
_cell.angle_beta   90.00
_cell.angle_gamma   90.00
#
_symmetry.space_group_name_H-M   'P 1'
#
loop_
_entity.id
_entity.type
_entity.pdbx_description
1 polymer ?
#
loop_
_entity_poly.entity_id
_entity_poly.type
_entity_poly.pdbx_seq_one_letter_code
_entity_poly.pdbx_strand_id
1 'polypeptide(L)'
;MSLDDTGLVVWETKRPPLVLLVTGRLTEMLAADLPAENQAPFLALARAIEAWWPRRRPAPTEIYENEFRACVEACNAYEPAAKMQPALAGANLQMAAFATVAPRTLPPADFKGMDAEDFRELLRDAAKATKLPIAQFDARLKHLVENAKEPWPDLVARAARMHWGKQERWGKLTKRVRDLVSLADLGALISWSDVSGKRAIRLALGGTKRVAMLDTEELEELTRIIPRAADPG
;
A
#
# COMPACT_ATOMS: atom_id res chain seq x y z
N MET A 1 -42.25 -3.66 16.93
CA MET A 1 -41.42 -2.68 16.20
C MET A 1 -40.18 -3.42 15.75
N SER A 2 -40.05 -3.68 14.45
CA SER A 2 -38.87 -4.36 13.92
C SER A 2 -37.68 -3.42 13.92
N LEU A 3 -36.50 -3.98 14.16
CA LEU A 3 -35.21 -3.27 14.18
C LEU A 3 -34.63 -3.16 12.75
N ASP A 4 -35.49 -3.04 11.74
CA ASP A 4 -35.04 -3.19 10.34
C ASP A 4 -34.58 -1.88 9.69
N ASP A 5 -34.83 -0.71 10.30
CA ASP A 5 -34.73 0.58 9.57
C ASP A 5 -33.65 1.57 10.03
N THR A 6 -32.70 1.23 10.90
CA THR A 6 -31.70 2.21 11.40
C THR A 6 -30.22 1.80 11.41
N GLY A 7 -29.82 0.65 10.88
CA GLY A 7 -28.43 0.18 11.00
C GLY A 7 -27.62 -0.05 9.72
N LEU A 8 -28.28 -0.24 8.58
CA LEU A 8 -27.63 -0.64 7.32
C LEU A 8 -27.45 0.55 6.37
N VAL A 9 -26.84 1.63 6.88
CA VAL A 9 -26.35 2.70 6.01
C VAL A 9 -24.90 2.41 5.65
N VAL A 10 -24.60 2.60 4.37
CA VAL A 10 -23.28 2.54 3.71
C VAL A 10 -22.85 1.16 3.20
N TRP A 11 -23.48 0.70 2.12
CA TRP A 11 -22.87 -0.30 1.23
C TRP A 11 -22.85 0.15 -0.23
N GLU A 12 -22.81 1.44 -0.53
CA GLU A 12 -22.65 1.91 -1.92
C GLU A 12 -21.69 3.10 -2.03
N THR A 13 -20.51 2.99 -1.44
CA THR A 13 -19.40 3.82 -1.91
C THR A 13 -19.03 3.35 -3.32
N LYS A 14 -19.49 4.09 -4.34
CA LYS A 14 -19.13 3.87 -5.77
C LYS A 14 -17.62 4.06 -6.04
N ARG A 15 -16.85 4.49 -5.04
CA ARG A 15 -15.41 4.75 -5.12
C ARG A 15 -14.66 3.74 -4.29
N PRO A 16 -13.53 3.20 -4.78
CA PRO A 16 -12.74 2.24 -4.03
C PRO A 16 -12.22 2.81 -2.69
N PRO A 17 -12.06 1.98 -1.66
CA PRO A 17 -11.65 2.40 -0.33
C PRO A 17 -10.13 2.49 -0.36
N LEU A 18 -9.59 3.60 -0.85
CA LEU A 18 -8.15 3.83 -0.93
C LEU A 18 -7.45 3.58 0.41
N VAL A 19 -8.16 3.84 1.51
CA VAL A 19 -7.74 3.56 2.88
C VAL A 19 -7.39 2.08 3.12
N LEU A 20 -8.21 1.14 2.62
CA LEU A 20 -7.95 -0.30 2.71
C LEU A 20 -6.75 -0.70 1.85
N LEU A 21 -6.63 -0.13 0.64
CA LEU A 21 -5.51 -0.42 -0.24
C LEU A 21 -4.18 0.04 0.38
N VAL A 22 -4.15 1.27 0.90
CA VAL A 22 -2.95 1.87 1.51
C VAL A 22 -2.55 1.11 2.77
N THR A 23 -3.50 0.74 3.64
CA THR A 23 -3.21 -0.08 4.81
C THR A 23 -2.76 -1.49 4.46
N GLY A 24 -3.37 -2.09 3.42
CA GLY A 24 -2.89 -3.28 2.74
C GLY A 24 -1.38 -3.22 2.52
N ARG A 25 -0.96 -2.23 1.73
CA ARG A 25 0.44 -2.04 1.32
C ARG A 25 1.38 -1.68 2.47
N LEU A 26 0.96 -0.83 3.40
CA LEU A 26 1.77 -0.50 4.57
C LEU A 26 1.98 -1.69 5.49
N THR A 27 1.00 -2.57 5.61
CA THR A 27 1.12 -3.76 6.45
C THR A 27 2.04 -4.80 5.83
N GLU A 28 1.93 -5.04 4.52
CA GLU A 28 2.87 -5.89 3.79
C GLU A 28 4.31 -5.39 3.97
N MET A 29 4.50 -4.07 3.90
CA MET A 29 5.79 -3.44 4.18
C MET A 29 6.25 -3.65 5.62
N LEU A 30 5.39 -3.37 6.61
CA LEU A 30 5.71 -3.53 8.03
C LEU A 30 6.07 -4.98 8.39
N ALA A 31 5.48 -5.94 7.67
CA ALA A 31 5.73 -7.37 7.84
C ALA A 31 7.00 -7.86 7.11
N ALA A 32 7.57 -7.11 6.17
CA ALA A 32 8.65 -7.59 5.29
C ALA A 32 9.92 -8.03 6.03
N ASP A 33 10.16 -7.54 7.26
CA ASP A 33 11.32 -7.87 8.10
C ASP A 33 11.10 -9.11 9.01
N LEU A 34 9.93 -9.76 8.91
CA LEU A 34 9.57 -10.98 9.64
C LEU A 34 10.07 -12.23 8.90
N PRO A 35 10.20 -13.39 9.57
CA PRO A 35 10.36 -14.69 8.90
C PRO A 35 9.21 -14.98 7.92
N ALA A 36 9.48 -15.70 6.84
CA ALA A 36 8.53 -15.90 5.75
C ALA A 36 7.20 -16.53 6.21
N GLU A 37 7.27 -17.45 7.17
CA GLU A 37 6.12 -18.09 7.80
C GLU A 37 5.25 -17.11 8.59
N ASN A 38 5.84 -16.07 9.20
CA ASN A 38 5.12 -15.00 9.89
C ASN A 38 4.67 -13.89 8.94
N GLN A 39 5.25 -13.76 7.74
CA GLN A 39 4.79 -12.81 6.72
C GLN A 39 3.48 -13.24 6.06
N ALA A 40 3.29 -14.54 5.86
CA ALA A 40 2.19 -15.11 5.09
C ALA A 40 0.79 -14.66 5.57
N PRO A 41 0.50 -14.59 6.89
CA PRO A 41 -0.79 -14.10 7.38
C PRO A 41 -1.09 -12.65 6.98
N PHE A 42 -0.11 -11.76 7.03
CA PHE A 42 -0.29 -10.34 6.65
C PHE A 42 -0.61 -10.18 5.16
N LEU A 43 0.06 -10.97 4.31
CA LEU A 43 -0.22 -11.03 2.89
C LEU A 43 -1.62 -11.62 2.63
N ALA A 44 -2.02 -12.64 3.38
CA ALA A 44 -3.34 -13.24 3.28
C ALA A 44 -4.44 -12.23 3.64
N LEU A 45 -4.29 -11.48 4.74
CA LEU A 45 -5.23 -10.44 5.15
C LEU A 45 -5.31 -9.31 4.11
N ALA A 46 -4.18 -8.79 3.63
CA ALA A 46 -4.15 -7.75 2.60
C ALA A 46 -4.90 -8.20 1.32
N ARG A 47 -4.64 -9.44 0.86
CA ARG A 47 -5.29 -10.02 -0.32
C ARG A 47 -6.78 -10.30 -0.09
N ALA A 48 -7.16 -10.76 1.10
CA ALA A 48 -8.56 -10.99 1.46
C ALA A 48 -9.36 -9.68 1.42
N ILE A 49 -8.81 -8.61 1.99
CA ILE A 49 -9.41 -7.26 1.96
C ILE A 49 -9.52 -6.75 0.50
N GLU A 50 -8.47 -6.91 -0.31
CA GLU A 50 -8.47 -6.49 -1.72
C GLU A 50 -9.50 -7.25 -2.56
N ALA A 51 -9.65 -8.56 -2.34
CA ALA A 51 -10.59 -9.43 -3.04
C ALA A 51 -12.04 -9.22 -2.56
N TRP A 52 -12.21 -8.90 -1.27
CA TRP A 52 -13.50 -8.59 -0.68
C TRP A 52 -14.10 -7.34 -1.32
N TRP A 53 -13.36 -6.24 -1.45
CA TRP A 53 -13.94 -4.96 -1.86
C TRP A 53 -14.76 -4.96 -3.17
N PRO A 54 -14.26 -5.46 -4.32
CA PRO A 54 -15.09 -5.39 -5.52
C PRO A 54 -16.27 -6.37 -5.45
N ARG A 55 -16.23 -7.36 -4.56
CA ARG A 55 -17.21 -8.45 -4.50
C ARG A 55 -18.25 -8.28 -3.40
N ARG A 56 -17.87 -7.68 -2.26
CA ARG A 56 -18.64 -7.54 -1.00
C ARG A 56 -19.34 -8.83 -0.55
N ARG A 57 -18.84 -10.00 -0.98
CA ARG A 57 -19.53 -11.30 -0.89
C ARG A 57 -19.08 -12.19 0.27
N PRO A 58 -17.81 -12.27 0.69
CA PRO A 58 -17.54 -12.84 2.00
C PRO A 58 -18.03 -11.87 3.06
N ALA A 59 -18.65 -12.40 4.12
CA ALA A 59 -19.07 -11.58 5.23
C ALA A 59 -17.83 -10.99 5.93
N PRO A 60 -17.86 -9.71 6.38
CA PRO A 60 -16.80 -9.12 7.21
C PRO A 60 -16.46 -9.92 8.48
N THR A 61 -17.35 -10.82 8.90
CA THR A 61 -17.13 -11.79 9.96
C THR A 61 -16.01 -12.76 9.64
N GLU A 62 -16.01 -13.30 8.43
CA GLU A 62 -15.07 -14.35 7.97
C GLU A 62 -13.63 -13.83 7.89
N ILE A 63 -13.41 -12.64 7.31
CA ILE A 63 -12.08 -12.02 7.15
C ILE A 63 -11.35 -11.86 8.50
N TYR A 64 -12.11 -11.59 9.55
CA TYR A 64 -11.54 -11.44 10.88
C TYR A 64 -11.26 -12.78 11.53
N GLU A 65 -12.20 -13.72 11.44
CA GLU A 65 -12.10 -15.02 12.10
C GLU A 65 -10.93 -15.83 11.59
N ASN A 66 -10.63 -15.72 10.29
CA ASN A 66 -9.59 -16.50 9.66
C ASN A 66 -8.29 -15.68 9.48
N GLU A 67 -8.34 -14.52 8.84
CA GLU A 67 -7.13 -13.83 8.37
C GLU A 67 -6.57 -12.86 9.42
N PHE A 68 -7.42 -12.03 10.04
CA PHE A 68 -6.94 -11.11 11.08
C PHE A 68 -6.47 -11.87 12.32
N ARG A 69 -7.19 -12.92 12.73
CA ARG A 69 -6.77 -13.78 13.84
C ARG A 69 -5.40 -14.40 13.57
N ALA A 70 -5.19 -14.95 12.37
CA ALA A 70 -3.89 -15.50 11.98
C ALA A 70 -2.75 -14.47 12.01
N CYS A 71 -3.02 -13.21 11.63
CA CYS A 71 -2.03 -12.12 11.78
C CYS A 71 -1.66 -11.87 13.25
N VAL A 72 -2.65 -11.81 14.14
CA VAL A 72 -2.41 -11.58 15.58
C VAL A 72 -1.65 -12.75 16.20
N GLU A 73 -2.00 -13.99 15.86
CA GLU A 73 -1.29 -15.19 16.30
C GLU A 73 0.17 -15.18 15.81
N ALA A 74 0.42 -14.80 14.56
CA ALA A 74 1.77 -14.68 14.02
C ALA A 74 2.60 -13.55 14.66
N CYS A 75 1.98 -12.43 15.06
CA CYS A 75 2.62 -11.42 15.89
C CYS A 75 3.04 -12.00 17.24
N ASN A 76 2.12 -12.71 17.92
CA ASN A 76 2.34 -13.24 19.25
C ASN A 76 3.40 -14.35 19.29
N ALA A 77 3.52 -15.13 18.22
CA ALA A 77 4.53 -16.18 18.10
C ALA A 77 5.95 -15.65 17.81
N TYR A 78 6.11 -14.37 17.47
CA TYR A 78 7.39 -13.79 17.05
C TYR A 78 8.15 -13.15 18.22
N GLU A 79 9.24 -13.79 18.66
CA GLU A 79 9.98 -13.44 19.89
C GLU A 79 10.67 -12.05 19.92
N PRO A 80 11.15 -11.47 18.79
CA PRO A 80 11.72 -10.13 18.80
C PRO A 80 10.66 -9.02 18.98
N ALA A 81 10.42 -8.63 20.23
CA ALA A 81 9.41 -7.64 20.64
C ALA A 81 9.46 -6.30 19.87
N ALA A 82 10.65 -5.81 19.49
CA ALA A 82 10.81 -4.56 18.75
C ALA A 82 10.26 -4.60 17.32
N LYS A 83 10.19 -5.79 16.71
CA LYS A 83 9.65 -6.04 15.36
C LYS A 83 8.20 -6.54 15.40
N MET A 84 7.78 -7.13 16.53
CA MET A 84 6.38 -7.43 16.84
C MET A 84 5.50 -6.17 16.85
N GLN A 85 6.01 -5.06 17.41
CA GLN A 85 5.26 -3.80 17.50
C GLN A 85 4.88 -3.19 16.12
N PRO A 86 5.81 -3.05 15.16
CA PRO A 86 5.48 -2.63 13.79
C PRO A 86 4.48 -3.54 13.07
N ALA A 87 4.63 -4.85 13.19
CA ALA A 87 3.75 -5.82 12.53
C ALA A 87 2.32 -5.76 13.08
N LEU A 88 2.19 -5.72 14.41
CA LEU A 88 0.91 -5.54 15.09
C LEU A 88 0.26 -4.19 14.75
N ALA A 89 1.04 -3.13 14.61
CA ALA A 89 0.55 -1.83 14.14
C ALA A 89 -0.05 -1.93 12.72
N GLY A 90 0.58 -2.69 11.82
CA GLY A 90 0.05 -2.95 10.48
C GLY A 90 -1.29 -3.69 10.50
N ALA A 91 -1.39 -4.78 11.26
CA ALA A 91 -2.63 -5.53 11.40
C ALA A 91 -3.77 -4.64 11.96
N ASN A 92 -3.48 -3.83 12.98
CA ASN A 92 -4.44 -2.90 13.58
C ASN A 92 -4.87 -1.79 12.61
N LEU A 93 -3.94 -1.26 11.82
CA LEU A 93 -4.22 -0.28 10.77
C LEU A 93 -5.22 -0.82 9.73
N GLN A 94 -5.02 -2.04 9.24
CA GLN A 94 -5.93 -2.68 8.30
C GLN A 94 -7.32 -2.88 8.91
N MET A 95 -7.40 -3.26 10.19
CA MET A 95 -8.69 -3.41 10.87
C MET A 95 -9.41 -2.10 11.13
N ALA A 96 -8.69 -1.03 11.48
CA ALA A 96 -9.26 0.30 11.60
C ALA A 96 -9.82 0.77 10.24
N ALA A 97 -9.04 0.60 9.16
CA ALA A 97 -9.51 0.90 7.81
C ALA A 97 -10.71 0.05 7.40
N PHE A 98 -10.75 -1.23 7.80
CA PHE A 98 -11.88 -2.12 7.54
C PHE A 98 -13.13 -1.72 8.30
N ALA A 99 -13.00 -1.36 9.58
CA ALA A 99 -14.13 -0.94 10.41
C ALA A 99 -14.78 0.38 9.92
N THR A 100 -14.02 1.27 9.29
CA THR A 100 -14.57 2.52 8.70
C THR A 100 -15.44 2.28 7.47
N VAL A 101 -15.21 1.17 6.74
CA VAL A 101 -15.94 0.86 5.49
C VAL A 101 -16.94 -0.28 5.62
N ALA A 102 -16.78 -1.13 6.65
CA ALA A 102 -17.61 -2.29 6.95
C ALA A 102 -17.81 -2.38 8.47
N PRO A 103 -18.68 -1.54 9.06
CA PRO A 103 -18.91 -1.55 10.49
C PRO A 103 -19.49 -2.91 10.91
N ARG A 104 -18.83 -3.56 11.88
CA ARG A 104 -19.35 -4.77 12.51
C ARG A 104 -20.49 -4.46 13.45
N THR A 105 -21.44 -5.39 13.56
CA THR A 105 -22.44 -5.42 14.63
C THR A 105 -21.77 -5.52 16.01
N LEU A 106 -20.59 -6.16 16.10
CA LEU A 106 -19.75 -6.19 17.30
C LEU A 106 -18.25 -6.07 16.94
N PRO A 107 -17.60 -4.93 17.18
CA PRO A 107 -16.15 -4.85 17.34
C PRO A 107 -15.76 -4.82 18.83
N PRO A 108 -14.48 -5.04 19.17
CA PRO A 108 -13.92 -4.50 20.42
C PRO A 108 -14.18 -2.98 20.45
N ALA A 109 -14.62 -2.45 21.59
CA ALA A 109 -15.10 -1.08 21.73
C ALA A 109 -14.09 0.00 21.24
N ASP A 110 -12.80 -0.33 21.21
CA ASP A 110 -11.71 0.62 21.03
C ASP A 110 -11.40 0.97 19.56
N PHE A 111 -12.04 0.29 18.58
CA PHE A 111 -11.74 0.47 17.15
C PHE A 111 -12.80 1.27 16.37
N LYS A 112 -13.95 1.59 16.98
CA LYS A 112 -15.04 2.33 16.31
C LYS A 112 -14.86 3.83 16.49
N GLY A 113 -14.56 4.56 15.40
CA GLY A 113 -14.76 6.02 15.36
C GLY A 113 -13.61 6.87 14.83
N MET A 114 -12.52 6.29 14.32
CA MET A 114 -11.41 7.07 13.75
C MET A 114 -11.87 7.82 12.49
N ASP A 115 -11.74 9.14 12.50
CA ASP A 115 -12.03 9.95 11.33
C ASP A 115 -10.90 9.88 10.29
N ALA A 116 -11.13 10.46 9.10
CA ALA A 116 -10.17 10.35 8.00
C ALA A 116 -8.84 11.09 8.24
N GLU A 117 -8.83 12.15 9.06
CA GLU A 117 -7.63 12.90 9.39
C GLU A 117 -6.80 12.18 10.44
N ASP A 118 -7.44 11.68 11.50
CA ASP A 118 -6.81 10.80 12.50
C ASP A 118 -6.23 9.54 11.85
N PHE A 119 -6.98 8.96 10.91
CA PHE A 119 -6.52 7.81 10.14
C PHE A 119 -5.27 8.14 9.31
N ARG A 120 -5.25 9.31 8.68
CA ARG A 120 -4.11 9.78 7.90
C ARG A 120 -2.90 10.09 8.79
N GLU A 121 -3.12 10.63 9.98
CA GLU A 121 -2.07 10.84 10.97
C GLU A 121 -1.50 9.50 11.44
N LEU A 122 -2.35 8.51 11.72
CA LEU A 122 -1.93 7.15 12.06
C LEU A 122 -1.08 6.50 10.96
N LEU A 123 -1.48 6.65 9.69
CA LEU A 123 -0.67 6.20 8.54
C LEU A 123 0.69 6.89 8.49
N ARG A 124 0.74 8.20 8.78
CA ARG A 124 1.98 8.97 8.80
C ARG A 124 2.87 8.58 9.97
N ASP A 125 2.32 8.33 11.14
CA ASP A 125 3.08 7.92 12.32
C ASP A 125 3.64 6.51 12.17
N ALA A 126 2.88 5.58 11.58
CA ALA A 126 3.39 4.29 11.18
C ALA A 126 4.53 4.43 10.16
N ALA A 127 4.40 5.30 9.16
CA ALA A 127 5.45 5.60 8.20
C ALA A 127 6.71 6.21 8.86
N LYS A 128 6.55 7.08 9.86
CA LYS A 128 7.66 7.65 10.64
C LYS A 128 8.39 6.58 11.44
N ALA A 129 7.66 5.68 12.10
CA ALA A 129 8.22 4.58 12.89
C ALA A 129 9.14 3.68 12.04
N THR A 130 8.78 3.44 10.77
CA THR A 130 9.59 2.70 9.80
C THR A 130 10.58 3.56 9.01
N LYS A 131 10.79 4.81 9.42
CA LYS A 131 11.74 5.77 8.82
C LYS A 131 11.49 6.02 7.33
N LEU A 132 10.24 5.95 6.87
CA LEU A 132 9.90 6.25 5.48
C LEU A 132 10.08 7.74 5.16
N PRO A 133 10.46 8.08 3.92
CA PRO A 133 10.44 9.46 3.45
C PRO A 133 8.99 9.99 3.34
N ILE A 134 8.56 10.77 4.33
CA ILE A 134 7.17 11.27 4.42
C ILE A 134 6.71 12.00 3.17
N ALA A 135 7.58 12.81 2.53
CA ALA A 135 7.23 13.49 1.29
C ALA A 135 6.91 12.53 0.13
N GLN A 136 7.59 11.37 0.05
CA GLN A 136 7.31 10.36 -0.97
C GLN A 136 6.02 9.61 -0.64
N PHE A 137 5.81 9.27 0.63
CA PHE A 137 4.58 8.68 1.10
C PHE A 137 3.36 9.56 0.77
N ASP A 138 3.42 10.84 1.12
CA ASP A 138 2.37 11.82 0.79
C ASP A 138 2.17 11.97 -0.73
N ALA A 139 3.25 11.91 -1.53
CA ALA A 139 3.16 11.95 -2.99
C ALA A 139 2.43 10.72 -3.55
N ARG A 140 2.72 9.51 -3.04
CA ARG A 140 2.01 8.26 -3.40
C ARG A 140 0.53 8.34 -3.06
N LEU A 141 0.21 8.79 -1.84
CA LEU A 141 -1.18 8.99 -1.40
C LEU A 141 -1.91 9.99 -2.29
N LYS A 142 -1.32 11.17 -2.50
CA LYS A 142 -1.89 12.21 -3.37
C LYS A 142 -2.15 11.67 -4.77
N HIS A 143 -1.20 10.92 -5.33
CA HIS A 143 -1.34 10.32 -6.64
C HIS A 143 -2.49 9.31 -6.71
N LEU A 144 -2.65 8.42 -5.71
CA LEU A 144 -3.80 7.51 -5.66
C LEU A 144 -5.13 8.25 -5.54
N VAL A 145 -5.19 9.32 -4.74
CA VAL A 145 -6.39 10.16 -4.57
C VAL A 145 -6.77 10.87 -5.87
N GLU A 146 -5.81 11.45 -6.57
CA GLU A 146 -6.02 12.11 -7.86
C GLU A 146 -6.56 11.13 -8.92
N ASN A 147 -6.24 9.84 -8.80
CA ASN A 147 -6.64 8.78 -9.71
C ASN A 147 -7.77 7.88 -9.15
N ALA A 148 -8.43 8.28 -8.06
CA ALA A 148 -9.44 7.47 -7.36
C ALA A 148 -10.65 7.04 -8.22
N LYS A 149 -10.81 7.62 -9.42
CA LYS A 149 -11.86 7.28 -10.39
C LYS A 149 -11.49 6.11 -11.29
N GLU A 150 -10.24 5.66 -11.29
CA GLU A 150 -9.80 4.49 -12.06
C GLU A 150 -10.44 3.19 -11.55
N PRO A 151 -10.56 2.16 -12.40
CA PRO A 151 -11.01 0.83 -11.97
C PRO A 151 -10.18 0.29 -10.81
N TRP A 152 -10.82 -0.41 -9.87
CA TRP A 152 -10.14 -0.97 -8.70
C TRP A 152 -8.94 -1.87 -9.03
N PRO A 153 -9.01 -2.79 -10.02
CA PRO A 153 -7.84 -3.58 -10.41
C PRO A 153 -6.64 -2.74 -10.86
N ASP A 154 -6.88 -1.60 -11.51
CA ASP A 154 -5.83 -0.71 -11.99
C ASP A 154 -5.18 0.06 -10.83
N LEU A 155 -5.98 0.50 -9.86
CA LEU A 155 -5.50 1.10 -8.62
C LEU A 155 -4.66 0.12 -7.80
N VAL A 156 -5.11 -1.13 -7.68
CA VAL A 156 -4.36 -2.21 -7.02
C VAL A 156 -3.03 -2.44 -7.73
N ALA A 157 -3.05 -2.63 -9.06
CA ALA A 157 -1.85 -2.85 -9.84
C ALA A 157 -0.87 -1.67 -9.74
N ARG A 158 -1.37 -0.43 -9.71
CA ARG A 158 -0.57 0.78 -9.52
C ARG A 158 0.03 0.84 -8.12
N ALA A 159 -0.76 0.61 -7.08
CA ALA A 159 -0.28 0.62 -5.70
C ALA A 159 0.74 -0.49 -5.44
N ALA A 160 0.55 -1.69 -6.00
CA ALA A 160 1.52 -2.78 -5.95
C ALA A 160 2.86 -2.39 -6.61
N ARG A 161 2.83 -1.48 -7.58
CA ARG A 161 4.03 -0.92 -8.20
C ARG A 161 4.65 0.23 -7.39
N MET A 162 4.01 0.79 -6.38
CA MET A 162 4.64 1.83 -5.56
C MET A 162 5.62 1.20 -4.57
N HIS A 163 6.74 1.86 -4.27
CA HIS A 163 7.78 1.30 -3.40
C HIS A 163 7.54 1.73 -1.94
N TRP A 164 6.47 1.21 -1.34
CA TRP A 164 6.01 1.62 0.00
C TRP A 164 7.10 1.53 1.07
N GLY A 165 7.98 0.50 1.02
CA GLY A 165 9.02 0.22 2.03
C GLY A 165 10.42 0.78 1.81
N LYS A 166 10.67 1.51 0.73
CA LYS A 166 12.02 2.03 0.42
C LYS A 166 12.31 3.32 1.21
N GLN A 167 13.51 3.40 1.81
CA GLN A 167 13.92 4.51 2.68
C GLN A 167 14.76 5.58 1.95
N GLU A 168 15.19 5.33 0.72
CA GLU A 168 16.02 6.23 -0.06
C GLU A 168 15.26 7.48 -0.51
N ARG A 169 15.84 8.65 -0.24
CA ARG A 169 15.20 9.96 -0.46
C ARG A 169 15.49 10.51 -1.86
N TRP A 170 14.46 11.04 -2.52
CA TRP A 170 14.55 11.72 -3.82
C TRP A 170 15.48 12.94 -3.84
N GLY A 171 15.61 13.63 -2.70
CA GLY A 171 16.26 14.94 -2.61
C GLY A 171 17.76 14.96 -2.91
N LYS A 172 18.45 13.81 -2.80
CA LYS A 172 19.90 13.71 -3.06
C LYS A 172 20.25 13.43 -4.53
N LEU A 173 19.25 13.18 -5.37
CA LEU A 173 19.42 12.85 -6.79
C LEU A 173 19.53 14.12 -7.64
N THR A 174 20.19 13.99 -8.79
CA THR A 174 20.12 15.00 -9.86
C THR A 174 18.67 15.21 -10.30
N LYS A 175 18.32 16.40 -10.81
CA LYS A 175 16.94 16.69 -11.25
C LYS A 175 16.41 15.65 -12.24
N ARG A 176 17.25 15.26 -13.21
CA ARG A 176 16.91 14.28 -14.24
C ARG A 176 16.58 12.91 -13.66
N VAL A 177 17.46 12.35 -12.82
CA VAL A 177 17.24 11.03 -12.19
C VAL A 177 16.07 11.11 -11.21
N ARG A 178 15.94 12.22 -10.47
CA ARG A 178 14.83 12.46 -9.55
C ARG A 178 13.48 12.39 -10.24
N ASP A 179 13.32 13.02 -11.40
CA ASP A 179 12.04 13.02 -12.13
C ASP A 179 11.64 11.60 -12.56
N LEU A 180 12.62 10.79 -12.99
CA LEU A 180 12.40 9.39 -13.38
C LEU A 180 12.09 8.50 -12.18
N VAL A 181 12.87 8.62 -11.11
CA VAL A 181 12.65 7.90 -9.84
C VAL A 181 11.28 8.25 -9.27
N SER A 182 10.88 9.52 -9.29
CA SER A 182 9.58 9.96 -8.77
C SER A 182 8.44 9.31 -9.54
N LEU A 183 8.49 9.28 -10.87
CA LEU A 183 7.47 8.61 -11.68
C LEU A 183 7.42 7.10 -11.41
N ALA A 184 8.57 6.45 -11.39
CA ALA A 184 8.67 5.02 -11.10
C ALA A 184 8.14 4.67 -9.70
N ASP A 185 8.45 5.50 -8.70
CA ASP A 185 8.02 5.34 -7.32
C ASP A 185 6.50 5.54 -7.15
N LEU A 186 5.89 6.41 -7.96
CA LEU A 186 4.43 6.58 -8.05
C LEU A 186 3.72 5.46 -8.81
N GLY A 187 4.42 4.38 -9.15
CA GLY A 187 3.83 3.18 -9.75
C GLY A 187 3.73 3.22 -11.27
N ALA A 188 4.58 4.01 -11.94
CA ALA A 188 4.69 3.97 -13.40
C ALA A 188 4.99 2.56 -13.91
N LEU A 189 4.42 2.21 -15.07
CA LEU A 189 4.86 1.06 -15.84
C LEU A 189 6.27 1.35 -16.37
N ILE A 190 7.18 0.41 -16.12
CA ILE A 190 8.56 0.48 -16.56
C ILE A 190 8.73 -0.51 -17.70
N SER A 191 9.28 -0.05 -18.81
CA SER A 191 9.70 -0.91 -19.92
C SER A 191 11.01 -0.40 -20.50
N TRP A 192 11.74 -1.26 -21.18
CA TRP A 192 12.98 -0.92 -21.84
C TRP A 192 12.80 -0.96 -23.35
N SER A 193 13.53 -0.10 -24.05
CA SER A 193 13.60 -0.14 -25.51
C SER A 193 15.00 0.17 -26.00
N ASP A 194 15.37 -0.39 -27.13
CA ASP A 194 16.52 0.06 -27.89
C ASP A 194 16.16 1.33 -28.69
N VAL A 195 17.00 2.35 -28.59
CA VAL A 195 16.96 3.57 -29.40
C VAL A 195 18.36 3.81 -29.96
N SER A 196 18.55 3.50 -31.23
CA SER A 196 19.81 3.70 -31.96
C SER A 196 21.02 3.00 -31.32
N GLY A 197 20.84 1.76 -30.85
CA GLY A 197 21.89 0.96 -30.21
C GLY A 197 22.13 1.32 -28.74
N LYS A 198 21.27 2.15 -28.15
CA LYS A 198 21.31 2.54 -26.73
C LYS A 198 20.04 2.12 -26.03
N ARG A 199 20.17 1.60 -24.81
CA ARG A 199 19.03 1.25 -23.97
C ARG A 199 18.38 2.50 -23.39
N ALA A 200 17.08 2.64 -23.60
CA ALA A 200 16.27 3.71 -23.05
C ALA A 200 15.18 3.14 -22.13
N ILE A 201 15.04 3.75 -20.95
CA ILE A 201 13.93 3.47 -20.06
C ILE A 201 12.69 4.22 -20.55
N ARG A 202 11.55 3.54 -20.51
CA ARG A 202 10.23 4.11 -20.78
C ARG A 202 9.37 3.98 -19.53
N LEU A 203 8.88 5.13 -19.06
CA LEU A 203 7.98 5.23 -17.93
C LEU A 203 6.62 5.74 -18.41
N ALA A 204 5.55 5.05 -18.02
CA ALA A 204 4.18 5.47 -18.31
C ALA A 204 3.34 5.54 -17.03
N LEU A 205 2.72 6.70 -16.77
CA LEU A 205 1.89 6.95 -15.60
C LEU A 205 0.77 7.94 -15.93
N GLY A 206 -0.50 7.50 -15.89
CA GLY A 206 -1.67 8.40 -16.00
C GLY A 206 -1.61 9.41 -17.15
N GLY A 207 -1.24 8.96 -18.36
CA GLY A 207 -1.06 9.82 -19.54
C GLY A 207 0.31 10.49 -19.68
N THR A 208 1.10 10.56 -18.60
CA THR A 208 2.51 10.96 -18.68
C THR A 208 3.35 9.83 -19.26
N LYS A 209 4.06 10.12 -20.35
CA LYS A 209 5.09 9.23 -20.91
C LYS A 209 6.44 9.92 -20.85
N ARG A 210 7.44 9.19 -20.35
CA ARG A 210 8.84 9.64 -20.34
C ARG A 210 9.71 8.57 -20.97
N VAL A 211 10.63 9.01 -21.81
CA VAL A 211 11.67 8.17 -22.40
C VAL A 211 12.99 8.84 -22.09
N ALA A 212 13.94 8.09 -21.53
CA ALA A 212 15.27 8.60 -21.23
C ALA A 212 16.31 7.52 -21.56
N MET A 213 17.37 7.91 -22.26
CA MET A 213 18.61 7.13 -22.25
C MET A 213 19.29 7.40 -20.91
N LEU A 214 19.81 6.37 -20.24
CA LEU A 214 20.56 6.54 -19.01
C LEU A 214 21.99 6.08 -19.27
N ASP A 215 22.96 6.83 -18.74
CA ASP A 215 24.30 6.29 -18.60
C ASP A 215 24.35 5.29 -17.42
N THR A 216 25.51 4.66 -17.23
CA THR A 216 25.70 3.63 -16.20
C THR A 216 25.44 4.18 -14.79
N GLU A 217 25.90 5.40 -14.49
CA GLU A 217 25.75 6.02 -13.17
C GLU A 217 24.28 6.36 -12.88
N GLU A 218 23.58 6.94 -13.86
CA GLU A 218 22.16 7.26 -13.76
C GLU A 218 21.30 5.99 -13.60
N LEU A 219 21.69 4.90 -14.26
CA LEU A 219 21.03 3.60 -14.10
C LEU A 219 21.26 3.01 -12.70
N GLU A 220 22.48 3.07 -12.18
CA GLU A 220 22.80 2.62 -10.82
C GLU A 220 22.03 3.44 -9.77
N GLU A 221 21.95 4.77 -9.92
CA GLU A 221 21.17 5.62 -9.02
C GLU A 221 19.68 5.29 -9.04
N LEU A 222 19.12 5.06 -10.22
CA LEU A 222 17.72 4.68 -10.41
C LEU A 222 17.43 3.30 -9.79
N THR A 223 18.24 2.30 -10.12
CA THR A 223 18.03 0.89 -9.70
C THR A 223 18.22 0.69 -8.22
N ARG A 224 19.11 1.47 -7.58
CA ARG A 224 19.22 1.51 -6.12
C ARG A 224 17.89 1.83 -5.45
N ILE A 225 17.11 2.76 -5.99
CA ILE A 225 15.84 3.18 -5.40
C ILE A 225 14.67 2.33 -5.91
N ILE A 226 14.72 1.95 -7.20
CA ILE A 226 13.71 1.19 -7.92
C ILE A 226 14.35 -0.12 -8.42
N PRO A 227 14.52 -1.16 -7.57
CA PRO A 227 15.24 -2.37 -7.96
C PRO A 227 14.68 -3.06 -9.20
N ARG A 228 13.35 -3.03 -9.39
CA ARG A 228 12.71 -3.58 -10.61
C ARG A 228 13.05 -2.84 -11.90
N ALA A 229 13.66 -1.65 -11.80
CA ALA A 229 14.18 -0.95 -12.97
C ALA A 229 15.46 -1.62 -13.48
N ALA A 230 16.08 -2.55 -12.73
CA ALA A 230 17.34 -3.21 -13.08
C ALA A 230 17.21 -4.22 -14.24
N ASP A 231 16.13 -4.14 -15.03
CA ASP A 231 15.79 -4.94 -16.20
C ASP A 231 14.95 -6.20 -15.90
N PRO A 232 13.66 -6.23 -16.27
CA PRO A 232 12.93 -7.48 -16.46
C PRO A 232 13.15 -7.91 -17.92
N GLY A 233 14.14 -8.78 -18.13
CA GLY A 233 14.11 -9.65 -19.31
C GLY A 233 12.77 -10.38 -19.39
#